data_AF-L0K3E2-F1
#
_entry.id   AF-L0K3E2-F1
#
_cell.length_a   1.000
_cell.length_b   1.000
_cell.length_c   1.000
_cell.angle_alpha   90.00
_cell.angle_beta   90.00
_cell.angle_gamma   90.00
#
_symmetry.space_group_name_H-M   'P 1'
#
loop_
_entity.id
_entity.type
_entity.pdbx_description
1 polymer ?
#
loop_
_entity_poly.entity_id
_entity_poly.type
_entity_poly.pdbx_seq_one_letter_code
_entity_poly.pdbx_strand_id
1 'polypeptide(L)'
;MSIYNVRTEDDCGEQNDETTVLEAAGDCEVTESSDVWEGPFPEYNKYGGLTGCSYVRCRDCGREVLTGRKEFASHRDGCRFEGEN
;
A
#
# COMPACT_ATOMS: atom_id res chain seq x y z
N MET A 1 24.72 -3.38 52.52
CA MET A 1 25.13 -3.62 51.12
C MET A 1 25.24 -2.29 50.42
N SER A 2 26.24 -2.17 49.57
CA SER A 2 26.70 -0.93 48.96
C SER A 2 26.24 -0.89 47.49
N ILE A 3 25.69 0.27 47.08
CA ILE A 3 25.82 1.02 45.79
C ILE A 3 25.28 0.34 44.50
N TYR A 4 24.67 1.01 43.50
CA TYR A 4 24.87 2.36 42.94
C TYR A 4 23.61 2.84 42.16
N ASN A 5 23.37 4.16 42.14
CA ASN A 5 22.61 4.84 41.08
C ASN A 5 23.57 5.17 39.93
N VAL A 6 23.20 4.94 38.66
CA VAL A 6 23.84 5.61 37.52
C VAL A 6 22.83 5.88 36.40
N ARG A 7 22.71 7.17 36.06
CA ARG A 7 22.22 7.68 34.78
C ARG A 7 23.45 8.14 33.99
N THR A 8 23.25 8.27 32.67
CA THR A 8 24.17 8.77 31.62
C THR A 8 25.18 7.69 31.17
N GLU A 9 25.50 7.44 29.89
CA GLU A 9 25.51 8.19 28.61
C GLU A 9 25.56 7.20 27.42
N ASP A 10 25.33 7.69 26.20
CA ASP A 10 25.78 7.14 24.91
C ASP A 10 27.20 6.50 24.97
N ASP A 11 27.38 5.24 24.54
CA ASP A 11 28.55 4.77 23.77
C ASP A 11 28.31 3.37 23.14
N CYS A 12 28.95 3.15 21.99
CA CYS A 12 28.70 2.19 20.93
C CYS A 12 29.13 0.71 21.19
N GLY A 13 28.37 -0.28 20.67
CA GLY A 13 28.85 -1.68 20.55
C GLY A 13 27.85 -2.82 20.21
N GLU A 14 27.72 -3.15 18.91
CA GLU A 14 27.55 -4.48 18.25
C GLU A 14 26.27 -5.39 18.35
N GLN A 15 25.40 -5.21 17.35
CA GLN A 15 24.61 -6.11 16.45
C GLN A 15 23.91 -7.43 16.90
N ASN A 16 22.71 -7.65 16.30
CA ASN A 16 21.74 -8.78 16.25
C ASN A 16 20.57 -8.68 17.29
N ASP A 17 19.27 -8.63 16.97
CA ASP A 17 18.46 -9.08 15.83
C ASP A 17 17.44 -8.03 15.37
N GLU A 18 17.25 -8.05 14.07
CA GLU A 18 16.50 -7.17 13.19
C GLU A 18 14.99 -7.19 13.50
N THR A 19 14.46 -6.14 14.14
CA THR A 19 13.07 -5.73 13.93
C THR A 19 13.09 -4.27 13.57
N THR A 20 13.50 -4.03 12.33
CA THR A 20 13.19 -2.76 11.70
C THR A 20 11.68 -2.77 11.51
N VAL A 21 10.96 -2.04 12.36
CA VAL A 21 9.60 -1.65 12.06
C VAL A 21 9.76 -0.69 10.89
N LEU A 22 9.66 -1.21 9.66
CA LEU A 22 9.48 -0.36 8.50
C LEU A 22 8.13 0.31 8.71
N GLU A 23 8.16 1.50 9.28
CA GLU A 23 7.11 2.49 9.16
C GLU A 23 6.88 2.62 7.64
N ALA A 24 5.85 1.96 7.13
CA ALA A 24 5.45 2.11 5.75
C ALA A 24 5.00 3.56 5.62
N ALA A 25 5.93 4.42 5.16
CA ALA A 25 5.62 5.73 4.65
C ALA A 25 4.74 5.52 3.42
N GLY A 26 3.45 5.32 3.66
CA GLY A 26 2.40 5.35 2.66
C GLY A 26 2.24 6.79 2.23
N ASP A 27 3.18 7.28 1.43
CA ASP A 27 2.95 8.40 0.53
C ASP A 27 1.94 7.90 -0.52
N CYS A 28 0.67 7.90 -0.12
CA CYS A 28 -0.43 7.72 -1.03
C CYS A 28 -0.80 9.13 -1.50
N GLU A 29 -0.07 9.62 -2.50
CA GLU A 29 -0.51 10.81 -3.23
C GLU A 29 -1.81 10.45 -3.95
N VAL A 30 -2.94 10.84 -3.34
CA VAL A 30 -4.25 10.76 -3.98
C VAL A 30 -4.30 11.88 -5.01
N THR A 31 -3.83 11.59 -6.23
CA THR A 31 -4.10 12.44 -7.38
C THR A 31 -5.59 12.29 -7.68
N GLU A 32 -6.40 13.32 -7.38
CA GLU A 32 -7.82 13.35 -7.74
C GLU A 32 -7.96 13.46 -9.25
N SER A 33 -7.74 12.36 -9.95
CA SER A 33 -7.94 12.27 -11.37
C SER A 33 -9.42 11.99 -11.64
N SER A 34 -9.99 12.65 -12.65
CA SER A 34 -11.39 12.45 -13.09
C SER A 34 -11.59 11.10 -13.78
N ASP A 35 -10.68 10.15 -13.59
CA ASP A 35 -10.74 8.83 -14.18
C ASP A 35 -11.86 8.00 -13.56
N VAL A 36 -12.48 7.17 -14.40
CA VAL A 36 -13.44 6.11 -14.05
C VAL A 36 -12.93 5.21 -12.91
N TRP A 37 -11.62 5.09 -12.82
CA TRP A 37 -10.88 4.20 -11.95
C TRP A 37 -10.23 4.97 -10.80
N GLU A 38 -10.44 4.51 -9.56
CA GLU A 38 -9.76 4.96 -8.35
C GLU A 38 -8.47 4.18 -8.14
N GLY A 39 -7.44 4.87 -7.67
CA GLY A 39 -6.11 4.30 -7.40
C GLY A 39 -5.01 5.12 -8.10
N PRO A 40 -3.79 4.57 -8.21
CA PRO A 40 -3.42 3.17 -8.03
C PRO A 40 -3.26 2.74 -6.56
N PHE A 41 -3.83 1.58 -6.20
CA PHE A 41 -3.64 0.94 -4.91
C PHE A 41 -2.57 -0.17 -5.00
N PRO A 42 -1.70 -0.32 -4.00
CA PRO A 42 -0.73 -1.41 -3.95
C PRO A 42 -1.44 -2.76 -3.76
N GLU A 43 -1.09 -3.76 -4.57
CA GLU A 43 -1.56 -5.14 -4.38
C GLU A 43 -0.71 -5.87 -3.34
N TYR A 44 -1.39 -6.49 -2.37
CA TYR A 44 -0.76 -7.31 -1.33
C TYR A 44 -1.00 -8.79 -1.60
N ASN A 45 0.03 -9.61 -1.43
CA ASN A 45 -0.12 -11.05 -1.41
C ASN A 45 -0.83 -11.51 -0.13
N LYS A 46 -1.20 -12.79 -0.08
CA LYS A 46 -1.87 -13.40 1.08
C LYS A 46 -1.07 -13.36 2.39
N TYR A 47 0.22 -13.00 2.33
CA TYR A 47 1.11 -12.87 3.47
C TYR A 47 1.34 -11.40 3.88
N GLY A 48 0.64 -10.45 3.26
CA GLY A 48 0.76 -9.02 3.54
C GLY A 48 1.97 -8.33 2.89
N GLY A 49 2.75 -9.04 2.06
CA GLY A 49 3.84 -8.45 1.28
C GLY A 49 3.33 -7.83 -0.02
N LEU A 50 3.97 -6.75 -0.47
CA LEU A 50 3.69 -6.14 -1.77
C LEU A 50 4.03 -7.12 -2.89
N THR A 51 3.15 -7.26 -3.87
CA THR A 51 3.42 -8.11 -5.05
C THR A 51 4.20 -7.38 -6.14
N GLY A 52 4.37 -6.07 -5.97
CA GLY A 52 4.93 -5.18 -6.99
C GLY A 52 3.93 -4.82 -8.09
N CYS A 53 2.69 -5.32 -8.01
CA CYS A 53 1.58 -4.90 -8.85
C CYS A 53 0.73 -3.85 -8.13
N SER A 54 0.04 -3.03 -8.91
CA SER A 54 -0.96 -2.10 -8.42
C SER A 54 -2.29 -2.38 -9.10
N TYR A 55 -3.38 -2.13 -8.39
CA TYR A 55 -4.72 -2.28 -8.91
C TYR A 55 -5.47 -0.95 -8.81
N VAL A 56 -6.49 -0.82 -9.64
CA VAL A 56 -7.44 0.27 -9.64
C VAL A 56 -8.83 -0.29 -9.41
N ARG A 57 -9.73 0.53 -8.90
CA ARG A 57 -11.10 0.15 -8.57
C ARG A 57 -12.09 1.08 -9.24
N CYS A 58 -13.11 0.55 -9.89
CA CYS A 58 -14.15 1.38 -10.50
C CYS A 58 -14.96 2.09 -9.41
N ARG A 59 -15.17 3.40 -9.54
CA ARG A 59 -15.97 4.23 -8.60
C ARG A 59 -17.43 3.79 -8.48
N ASP A 60 -17.97 3.22 -9.55
CA ASP A 60 -19.40 2.96 -9.68
C ASP A 60 -19.74 1.49 -9.39
N CYS A 61 -19.18 0.54 -10.16
CA CYS A 61 -19.43 -0.88 -9.94
C CYS A 61 -18.51 -1.54 -8.89
N GLY A 62 -17.51 -0.82 -8.39
CA GLY A 62 -16.59 -1.32 -7.38
C GLY A 62 -15.61 -2.40 -7.85
N ARG A 63 -15.56 -2.69 -9.16
CA ARG A 63 -14.72 -3.73 -9.75
C ARG A 63 -13.24 -3.36 -9.62
N GLU A 64 -12.41 -4.30 -9.19
CA GLU A 64 -10.97 -4.12 -9.03
C GLU A 64 -10.22 -4.78 -10.20
N VAL A 65 -9.21 -4.11 -10.72
CA VAL A 65 -8.41 -4.58 -11.85
C VAL A 65 -6.98 -4.11 -11.72
N LEU A 66 -6.02 -4.92 -12.17
CA LEU A 66 -4.63 -4.48 -12.24
C LEU A 66 -4.48 -3.29 -13.19
N THR A 67 -3.64 -2.32 -12.83
CA THR A 67 -3.40 -1.10 -13.62
C THR A 67 -3.03 -1.43 -15.07
N GLY A 68 -2.22 -2.47 -15.30
CA GLY A 68 -1.82 -2.95 -16.63
C GLY A 68 -2.84 -3.82 -17.36
N ARG A 69 -4.04 -4.02 -16.80
CA ARG A 69 -5.12 -4.83 -17.42
C ARG A 69 -6.45 -4.09 -17.47
N LYS A 70 -6.48 -2.79 -17.19
CA LYS A 70 -7.70 -1.97 -17.20
C LYS A 70 -8.41 -1.99 -18.56
N GLU A 71 -7.66 -2.02 -19.66
CA GLU A 71 -8.18 -2.08 -21.04
C GLU A 71 -8.91 -3.39 -21.36
N PHE A 72 -8.69 -4.44 -20.57
CA PHE A 72 -9.40 -5.72 -20.71
C PHE A 72 -10.52 -5.87 -19.67
N ALA A 73 -10.74 -4.84 -18.84
CA ALA A 73 -11.71 -4.89 -17.77
C ALA A 73 -13.11 -4.55 -18.29
N SER A 74 -14.03 -5.51 -18.24
CA SER A 74 -15.46 -5.22 -18.41
C SER A 74 -16.07 -4.71 -17.11
N HIS A 75 -16.92 -3.70 -17.16
CA HIS A 75 -17.68 -3.30 -15.98
C HIS A 75 -18.83 -4.28 -15.70
N ARG A 76 -19.45 -4.15 -14.51
CA ARG A 76 -20.65 -4.90 -14.17
C ARG A 76 -21.86 -4.30 -14.89
N ASP A 77 -22.85 -5.15 -15.18
CA ASP A 77 -24.14 -4.75 -15.75
C ASP A 77 -24.79 -3.63 -14.92
N GLY A 78 -25.12 -2.51 -15.57
CA GLY A 78 -25.66 -1.31 -14.95
C GLY A 78 -24.61 -0.33 -14.42
N CYS A 79 -23.32 -0.54 -14.74
CA CYS A 79 -22.28 0.42 -14.41
C CYS A 79 -22.38 1.66 -15.29
N ARG A 80 -22.20 2.85 -14.71
CA ARG A 80 -22.19 4.11 -15.47
C ARG A 80 -21.13 4.13 -16.59
N PHE A 81 -20.08 3.34 -16.44
CA PHE A 81 -18.91 3.29 -17.32
C PHE A 81 -18.86 2.05 -18.22
N GLU A 82 -19.95 1.28 -18.33
CA GLU A 82 -20.01 0.01 -19.09
C GLU A 82 -19.60 0.11 -20.58
N GLY A 83 -19.53 1.32 -21.13
CA GLY A 83 -19.09 1.58 -22.51
C GLY A 83 -17.74 2.31 -22.65
N GLU A 84 -17.05 2.64 -21.55
CA GLU A 84 -15.77 3.37 -21.57
C GLU A 84 -14.67 2.38 -21.16
N ASN A 85 -13.79 2.03 -22.10
CA ASN A 85 -12.68 1.10 -21.94
C ASN A 85 -11.35 1.84 -21.93
#